data_AF-A0AAN9KU65-F1
#
_entry.id   AF-A0AAN9KU65-F1
#
_cell.length_a   1.000
_cell.length_b   1.000
_cell.length_c   1.000
_cell.angle_alpha   90.00
_cell.angle_beta   90.00
_cell.angle_gamma   90.00
#
_symmetry.space_group_name_H-M   'P 1'
#
loop_
_entity.id
_entity.type
_entity.pdbx_description
1 polymer ?
#
loop_
_entity_poly.entity_id
_entity_poly.type
_entity_poly.pdbx_seq_one_letter_code
_entity_poly.pdbx_strand_id
1 'polypeptide(L)'
;MSRFQFFNRSNTIHSTQSEPSQKPYLHHNYVDRSGSLRRFYGSMESMKTSIRGKMVKKLCSLFESSKDSSKPLSSSEPSPSSKSRSKDSDLWTPFRLTGTEDRIVVYLTSLRGIRRTFEDCNAVRMILRGFRVWVDERDVSMDRGYREELQRVLGEKHVALPQVFIRGKYVGGADVINHLFENGELAKILEGFPKLKPGFFCDSCGDVRFVPCENCSGSRKVFDEDEGSLKKCLECNENGLVRCRFCTS
;
A
#
# COMPACT_ATOMS: atom_id res chain seq x y z
N MET A 1 -11.28 39.75 -52.05
CA MET A 1 -10.51 38.59 -51.58
C MET A 1 -11.51 37.56 -51.06
N SER A 2 -11.76 36.52 -51.87
CA SER A 2 -12.57 35.32 -51.60
C SER A 2 -11.64 34.27 -50.94
N ARG A 3 -12.00 33.25 -50.15
CA ARG A 3 -13.11 32.29 -50.28
C ARG A 3 -13.11 31.32 -49.07
N PHE A 4 -14.26 30.71 -48.81
CA PHE A 4 -14.53 29.59 -47.89
C PHE A 4 -13.97 28.22 -48.35
N GLN A 5 -13.85 27.33 -47.35
CA GLN A 5 -14.14 25.88 -47.29
C GLN A 5 -13.29 24.78 -47.99
N PHE A 6 -13.16 23.68 -47.22
CA PHE A 6 -13.29 22.24 -47.55
C PHE A 6 -12.09 21.32 -47.29
N PHE A 7 -12.37 20.35 -46.39
CA PHE A 7 -12.02 18.93 -46.36
C PHE A 7 -11.24 18.31 -47.55
N ASN A 8 -10.26 17.46 -47.20
CA ASN A 8 -9.94 16.11 -47.74
C ASN A 8 -8.78 15.57 -46.87
N ARG A 9 -8.87 14.51 -46.04
CA ARG A 9 -9.15 13.06 -46.22
C ARG A 9 -8.32 12.33 -47.30
N SER A 10 -7.63 11.28 -46.81
CA SER A 10 -7.08 10.08 -47.49
C SER A 10 -5.69 10.21 -48.14
N ASN A 11 -4.74 9.27 -47.99
CA ASN A 11 -4.86 7.85 -48.36
C ASN A 11 -4.02 6.89 -47.49
N THR A 12 -4.65 5.80 -47.07
CA THR A 12 -4.06 4.47 -46.87
C THR A 12 -3.77 3.81 -48.22
N ILE A 13 -2.67 3.04 -48.31
CA ILE A 13 -2.50 1.98 -49.33
C ILE A 13 -2.33 0.67 -48.58
N HIS A 14 -3.27 -0.25 -48.82
CA HIS A 14 -3.13 -1.69 -48.54
C HIS A 14 -2.50 -2.37 -49.76
N SER A 15 -1.60 -3.32 -49.51
CA SER A 15 -1.35 -4.46 -50.40
C SER A 15 -1.32 -5.75 -49.57
N THR A 16 -2.32 -6.60 -49.77
CA THR A 16 -2.43 -8.04 -49.42
C THR A 16 -1.69 -8.88 -50.48
N GLN A 17 -1.24 -10.14 -50.34
CA GLN A 17 -1.08 -11.20 -49.33
C GLN A 17 -0.29 -12.35 -50.02
N SER A 18 0.52 -13.14 -49.30
CA SER A 18 0.50 -14.63 -49.27
C SER A 18 1.71 -15.23 -48.51
N GLU A 19 1.41 -16.28 -47.73
CA GLU A 19 2.14 -16.98 -46.64
C GLU A 19 3.20 -18.03 -47.10
N PRO A 20 3.67 -18.99 -46.26
CA PRO A 20 4.27 -18.91 -44.92
C PRO A 20 5.66 -19.60 -44.87
N SER A 21 6.51 -19.26 -43.89
CA SER A 21 7.55 -20.20 -43.43
C SER A 21 7.95 -19.97 -41.97
N GLN A 22 7.86 -21.07 -41.22
CA GLN A 22 8.23 -21.24 -39.83
C GLN A 22 9.75 -21.13 -39.64
N LYS A 23 10.20 -20.40 -38.61
CA LYS A 23 11.12 -20.86 -37.53
C LYS A 23 11.60 -19.70 -36.63
N PRO A 24 12.03 -20.00 -35.40
CA PRO A 24 11.89 -19.10 -34.25
C PRO A 24 13.13 -18.23 -34.05
N TYR A 25 12.92 -16.96 -33.69
CA TYR A 25 13.97 -16.13 -33.11
C TYR A 25 13.58 -15.64 -31.73
N LEU A 26 14.54 -15.86 -30.84
CA LEU A 26 14.59 -15.52 -29.43
C LEU A 26 14.66 -14.00 -29.21
N HIS A 27 14.19 -13.61 -28.01
CA HIS A 27 14.76 -12.61 -27.10
C HIS A 27 14.39 -11.11 -27.23
N HIS A 28 13.64 -10.60 -26.23
CA HIS A 28 13.92 -9.44 -25.35
C HIS A 28 12.59 -8.89 -24.78
N ASN A 29 12.42 -8.47 -23.52
CA ASN A 29 13.27 -8.34 -22.34
C ASN A 29 12.35 -8.29 -21.11
N TYR A 30 12.43 -9.30 -20.25
CA TYR A 30 11.81 -9.28 -18.93
C TYR A 30 12.87 -8.80 -17.95
N VAL A 31 12.68 -7.63 -17.33
CA VAL A 31 13.53 -7.16 -16.23
C VAL A 31 13.10 -7.88 -14.95
N ASP A 32 13.56 -9.12 -14.82
CA ASP A 32 13.61 -9.83 -13.55
C ASP A 32 14.79 -9.30 -12.74
N ARG A 33 14.53 -8.74 -11.56
CA ARG A 33 15.59 -8.45 -10.59
C ARG A 33 15.24 -9.03 -9.23
N SER A 34 14.88 -10.32 -9.25
CA SER A 34 14.83 -11.18 -8.08
C SER A 34 16.19 -11.88 -7.92
N GLY A 35 17.19 -11.14 -7.43
CA GLY A 35 18.52 -11.69 -7.18
C GLY A 35 19.42 -10.70 -6.46
N SER A 36 19.88 -11.09 -5.27
CA SER A 36 20.79 -10.36 -4.35
C SER A 36 20.11 -9.49 -3.26
N LEU A 37 19.26 -10.13 -2.46
CA LEU A 37 18.97 -9.70 -1.09
C LEU A 37 20.02 -10.34 -0.16
N ARG A 38 21.02 -9.56 0.30
CA ARG A 38 21.73 -9.77 1.59
C ARG A 38 22.84 -8.77 1.97
N ARG A 39 23.11 -7.65 1.26
CA ARG A 39 24.37 -6.90 1.49
C ARG A 39 24.37 -5.37 1.64
N PHE A 40 23.26 -4.68 1.89
CA PHE A 40 23.31 -3.21 2.00
C PHE A 40 22.72 -2.53 3.25
N TYR A 41 22.31 -3.28 4.28
CA TYR A 41 21.98 -2.67 5.58
C TYR A 41 22.98 -3.12 6.64
N GLY A 42 24.12 -2.44 6.67
CA GLY A 42 25.19 -2.72 7.62
C GLY A 42 26.44 -1.93 7.26
N SER A 43 26.47 -0.67 7.69
CA SER A 43 27.66 0.10 8.08
C SER A 43 27.45 1.58 7.77
N MET A 44 27.20 2.37 8.81
CA MET A 44 27.80 3.70 8.99
C MET A 44 27.44 4.19 10.40
N GLU A 45 28.34 3.94 11.35
CA GLU A 45 28.59 4.88 12.44
C GLU A 45 29.50 5.98 11.91
N SER A 46 29.08 7.25 12.00
CA SER A 46 29.79 8.26 12.81
C SER A 46 29.27 9.69 12.55
N MET A 47 29.25 10.44 13.65
CA MET A 47 29.19 11.90 13.82
C MET A 47 27.83 12.61 13.82
N LYS A 48 27.51 13.06 15.04
CA LYS A 48 26.39 13.89 15.50
C LYS A 48 26.65 15.37 15.19
N THR A 49 25.61 16.07 14.75
CA THR A 49 25.19 17.43 15.15
C THR A 49 23.68 17.51 14.84
N SER A 50 22.76 18.22 15.48
CA SER A 50 22.59 18.80 16.81
C SER A 50 21.07 19.10 16.90
N ILE A 51 20.47 18.96 18.08
CA ILE A 51 19.16 19.54 18.48
C ILE A 51 17.89 18.99 17.77
N ARG A 52 17.41 17.82 18.22
CA ARG A 52 15.96 17.57 18.47
C ARG A 52 15.65 16.29 19.28
N GLY A 53 16.62 15.76 20.01
CA GLY A 53 16.44 14.60 20.89
C GLY A 53 15.97 15.03 22.28
N LYS A 54 14.65 15.19 22.49
CA LYS A 54 14.07 15.30 23.84
C LYS A 54 12.57 14.93 23.94
N MET A 55 12.05 14.11 23.03
CA MET A 55 10.68 13.58 23.15
C MET A 55 10.50 12.12 22.69
N VAL A 56 11.57 11.31 22.76
CA VAL A 56 11.52 9.86 22.47
C VAL A 56 12.27 9.07 23.56
N LYS A 57 11.98 9.40 24.83
CA LYS A 57 12.40 8.62 26.01
C LYS A 57 11.29 8.50 27.07
N LYS A 58 10.06 8.90 26.75
CA LYS A 58 8.92 8.86 27.68
C LYS A 58 7.79 7.91 27.25
N LEU A 59 8.04 7.00 26.30
CA LEU A 59 7.06 5.98 25.87
C LEU A 59 7.61 4.55 25.85
N CYS A 60 8.79 4.29 26.43
CA CYS A 60 9.33 2.93 26.59
C CYS A 60 9.47 2.48 28.06
N SER A 61 8.77 3.10 29.02
CA SER A 61 8.87 2.73 30.45
C SER A 61 7.61 2.03 30.99
N LEU A 62 6.92 1.25 30.16
CA LEU A 62 5.78 0.43 30.61
C LEU A 62 5.95 -1.08 30.33
N PHE A 63 7.16 -1.52 29.95
CA PHE A 63 7.44 -2.94 29.75
C PHE A 63 8.82 -3.38 30.28
N GLU A 64 9.24 -2.84 31.43
CA GLU A 64 10.25 -3.47 32.28
C GLU A 64 9.61 -3.77 33.64
N SER A 65 9.17 -5.02 33.81
CA SER A 65 8.92 -5.58 35.14
C SER A 65 10.24 -5.76 35.85
N SER A 66 10.35 -5.19 37.04
CA SER A 66 11.47 -5.34 37.97
C SER A 66 11.78 -6.82 38.22
N LYS A 67 13.03 -7.21 37.95
CA LYS A 67 13.65 -8.42 38.52
C LYS A 67 14.33 -8.02 39.82
N ASP A 68 13.86 -8.57 40.94
CA ASP A 68 14.67 -8.77 42.13
C ASP A 68 14.55 -10.23 42.57
N SER A 69 15.66 -10.78 43.05
CA SER A 69 15.84 -12.20 43.36
C SER A 69 16.16 -12.41 44.84
N SER A 70 15.78 -13.60 45.35
CA SER A 70 16.14 -14.31 46.61
C SER A 70 15.07 -14.26 47.73
N LYS A 71 14.65 -15.33 48.44
CA LYS A 71 14.74 -16.82 48.39
C LYS A 71 13.72 -17.40 49.46
N PRO A 72 13.61 -18.72 49.79
CA PRO A 72 12.36 -19.53 49.74
C PRO A 72 11.69 -19.90 51.09
N LEU A 73 10.47 -20.51 51.07
CA LEU A 73 10.12 -21.87 51.57
C LEU A 73 8.60 -22.13 51.79
N SER A 74 8.11 -23.30 51.32
CA SER A 74 6.91 -24.15 51.70
C SER A 74 5.49 -23.54 51.70
N SER A 75 4.37 -24.22 51.46
CA SER A 75 3.94 -25.52 50.88
C SER A 75 2.38 -25.52 50.88
N SER A 76 1.76 -26.40 50.10
CA SER A 76 0.35 -26.87 50.11
C SER A 76 -0.75 -26.09 49.35
N GLU A 77 -1.32 -26.79 48.37
CA GLU A 77 -2.62 -26.62 47.67
C GLU A 77 -3.83 -27.02 48.57
N PRO A 78 -5.14 -26.83 48.21
CA PRO A 78 -5.73 -26.69 46.86
C PRO A 78 -6.84 -25.62 46.65
N SER A 79 -7.23 -25.50 45.37
CA SER A 79 -8.22 -24.66 44.67
C SER A 79 -9.64 -24.51 45.30
N PRO A 80 -10.46 -23.51 44.89
CA PRO A 80 -11.35 -23.73 43.72
C PRO A 80 -11.59 -22.52 42.78
N SER A 81 -11.70 -22.86 41.50
CA SER A 81 -12.43 -22.23 40.39
C SER A 81 -13.11 -20.85 40.57
N SER A 82 -12.70 -19.88 39.76
CA SER A 82 -13.61 -18.86 39.24
C SER A 82 -13.23 -18.46 37.81
N LYS A 83 -14.21 -18.62 36.91
CA LYS A 83 -14.17 -18.42 35.46
C LYS A 83 -13.61 -17.03 35.09
N SER A 84 -12.49 -16.99 34.38
CA SER A 84 -12.00 -15.78 33.73
C SER A 84 -12.82 -15.52 32.46
N ARG A 85 -13.74 -14.56 32.55
CA ARG A 85 -14.20 -13.83 31.36
C ARG A 85 -13.03 -12.94 30.94
N SER A 86 -12.34 -13.31 29.86
CA SER A 86 -11.38 -12.45 29.17
C SER A 86 -12.12 -11.21 28.67
N LYS A 87 -11.98 -10.09 29.39
CA LYS A 87 -12.42 -8.79 28.92
C LYS A 87 -11.50 -8.36 27.79
N ASP A 88 -12.10 -8.17 26.63
CA ASP A 88 -11.56 -7.50 25.46
C ASP A 88 -10.69 -6.29 25.85
N SER A 89 -9.42 -6.34 25.47
CA SER A 89 -8.47 -5.22 25.59
C SER A 89 -8.64 -4.23 24.43
N ASP A 90 -9.88 -3.96 24.01
CA ASP A 90 -10.19 -3.30 22.74
C ASP A 90 -10.45 -1.79 22.88
N LEU A 91 -9.88 -1.19 23.91
CA LEU A 91 -9.95 0.25 24.18
C LEU A 91 -8.53 0.82 24.13
N TRP A 92 -8.17 1.34 22.96
CA TRP A 92 -7.33 2.54 22.73
C TRP A 92 -6.37 2.42 21.53
N THR A 93 -6.88 2.07 20.35
CA THR A 93 -6.30 2.62 19.11
C THR A 93 -7.25 3.74 18.66
N PRO A 94 -6.87 5.03 18.80
CA PRO A 94 -7.78 6.14 18.54
C PRO A 94 -8.15 6.28 17.06
N PHE A 95 -7.38 5.65 16.17
CA PHE A 95 -7.56 5.70 14.74
C PHE A 95 -8.00 4.33 14.23
N ARG A 96 -9.28 4.21 13.87
CA ARG A 96 -9.84 3.04 13.20
C ARG A 96 -10.26 3.38 11.78
N LEU A 97 -9.92 2.49 10.86
CA LEU A 97 -10.35 2.53 9.47
C LEU A 97 -11.54 1.59 9.29
N THR A 98 -12.76 2.12 9.41
CA THR A 98 -14.00 1.35 9.38
C THR A 98 -14.19 0.61 8.06
N GLY A 99 -14.69 -0.62 8.09
CA GLY A 99 -14.94 -1.45 6.89
C GLY A 99 -13.68 -2.11 6.32
N THR A 100 -12.60 -2.17 7.10
CA THR A 100 -11.32 -2.80 6.71
C THR A 100 -10.81 -3.80 7.76
N GLU A 101 -11.72 -4.36 8.55
CA GLU A 101 -11.45 -5.28 9.66
C GLU A 101 -10.86 -6.63 9.22
N ASP A 102 -10.99 -6.96 7.94
CA ASP A 102 -10.59 -8.22 7.30
C ASP A 102 -9.29 -8.11 6.48
N ARG A 103 -8.71 -6.92 6.35
CA ARG A 103 -7.62 -6.65 5.39
C ARG A 103 -6.47 -5.83 5.97
N ILE A 104 -5.39 -5.78 5.20
CA ILE A 104 -4.23 -4.91 5.45
C ILE A 104 -4.34 -3.75 4.45
N VAL A 105 -4.32 -2.51 4.95
CA VAL A 105 -4.39 -1.31 4.13
C VAL A 105 -3.10 -0.52 4.30
N VAL A 106 -2.49 -0.14 3.19
CA VAL A 106 -1.29 0.69 3.19
C VAL A 106 -1.54 1.93 2.36
N TYR A 107 -1.51 3.09 3.01
CA TYR A 107 -1.46 4.37 2.33
C TYR A 107 -0.01 4.70 2.00
N LEU A 108 0.25 4.95 0.73
CA LEU A 108 1.60 5.19 0.21
C LEU A 108 1.55 6.21 -0.93
N THR A 109 2.73 6.53 -1.48
CA THR A 109 2.83 7.18 -2.79
C THR A 109 3.82 6.41 -3.67
N SER A 110 3.52 6.31 -4.95
CA SER A 110 4.46 5.82 -5.97
C SER A 110 5.32 6.95 -6.56
N LEU A 111 4.98 8.22 -6.31
CA LEU A 111 5.76 9.35 -6.77
C LEU A 111 7.13 9.41 -6.09
N ARG A 112 8.15 9.74 -6.88
CA ARG A 112 9.55 9.85 -6.43
C ARG A 112 9.99 11.27 -6.10
N GLY A 113 9.03 12.18 -5.91
CA GLY A 113 9.31 13.61 -5.69
C GLY A 113 10.08 13.89 -4.39
N ILE A 114 9.80 13.13 -3.32
CA ILE A 114 10.55 13.19 -2.07
C ILE A 114 11.24 11.85 -1.87
N ARG A 115 12.56 11.81 -2.09
CA ARG A 115 13.36 10.58 -2.08
C ARG A 115 13.13 9.74 -0.82
N ARG A 116 13.19 10.37 0.36
CA ARG A 116 12.99 9.71 1.65
C ARG A 116 11.62 9.04 1.74
N THR A 117 10.55 9.78 1.42
CA THR A 117 9.18 9.24 1.44
C THR A 117 8.98 8.08 0.47
N PHE A 118 9.56 8.18 -0.73
CA PHE A 118 9.50 7.08 -1.70
C PHE A 118 10.23 5.83 -1.19
N GLU A 119 11.42 6.00 -0.61
CA GLU A 119 12.20 4.90 -0.02
C GLU A 119 11.44 4.25 1.13
N ASP A 120 10.87 5.04 2.03
CA ASP A 120 10.06 4.56 3.16
C ASP A 120 8.81 3.78 2.67
N CYS A 121 8.09 4.32 1.68
CA CYS A 121 6.94 3.65 1.07
C CYS A 121 7.35 2.33 0.40
N ASN A 122 8.47 2.34 -0.31
CA ASN A 122 8.97 1.16 -1.00
C ASN A 122 9.43 0.09 -0.01
N ALA A 123 10.11 0.46 1.08
CA ALA A 123 10.53 -0.47 2.11
C ALA A 123 9.33 -1.21 2.73
N VAL A 124 8.30 -0.48 3.17
CA VAL A 124 7.06 -1.07 3.71
C VAL A 124 6.36 -1.97 2.70
N ARG A 125 6.26 -1.53 1.44
CA ARG A 125 5.70 -2.35 0.36
C ARG A 125 6.46 -3.67 0.20
N MET A 126 7.80 -3.62 0.20
CA MET A 126 8.63 -4.81 0.03
C MET A 126 8.55 -5.76 1.22
N ILE A 127 8.50 -5.25 2.46
CA ILE A 127 8.31 -6.06 3.66
C ILE A 127 7.02 -6.87 3.57
N LEU A 128 5.90 -6.21 3.30
CA LEU A 128 4.59 -6.88 3.24
C LEU A 128 4.51 -7.87 2.07
N ARG A 129 5.08 -7.53 0.91
CA ARG A 129 5.23 -8.49 -0.21
C ARG A 129 6.06 -9.71 0.18
N GLY A 130 7.10 -9.54 1.01
CA GLY A 130 7.89 -10.63 1.55
C GLY A 130 7.08 -11.63 2.38
N PHE A 131 6.07 -11.15 3.14
CA PHE A 131 5.14 -11.99 3.89
C PHE A 131 4.06 -12.66 3.03
N ARG A 132 3.96 -12.29 1.75
CA ARG A 132 3.00 -12.81 0.77
C ARG A 132 1.56 -12.71 1.26
N VAL A 133 1.24 -11.63 1.95
CA VAL A 133 -0.12 -11.32 2.37
C VAL A 133 -0.79 -10.44 1.33
N TRP A 134 -2.11 -10.55 1.20
CA TRP A 134 -2.87 -9.63 0.37
C TRP A 134 -2.93 -8.25 1.04
N VAL A 135 -2.63 -7.20 0.27
CA VAL A 135 -2.55 -5.82 0.75
C VAL A 135 -3.34 -4.89 -0.17
N ASP A 136 -4.24 -4.12 0.42
CA ASP A 136 -4.91 -2.98 -0.22
C ASP A 136 -3.94 -1.79 -0.24
N GLU A 137 -3.19 -1.67 -1.34
CA GLU A 137 -2.31 -0.54 -1.60
C GLU A 137 -3.15 0.68 -2.05
N ARG A 138 -3.17 1.74 -1.24
CA ARG A 138 -3.87 3.00 -1.48
C ARG A 138 -2.87 4.10 -1.78
N ASP A 139 -2.70 4.39 -3.07
CA ASP A 139 -1.79 5.46 -3.50
C ASP A 139 -2.47 6.83 -3.43
N VAL A 140 -2.09 7.64 -2.44
CA VAL A 140 -2.68 8.96 -2.19
C VAL A 140 -2.33 10.01 -3.25
N SER A 141 -1.38 9.70 -4.14
CA SER A 141 -1.06 10.53 -5.31
C SER A 141 -1.87 10.16 -6.56
N MET A 142 -2.47 8.97 -6.58
CA MET A 142 -3.30 8.50 -7.70
C MET A 142 -4.79 8.79 -7.49
N ASP A 143 -5.23 8.90 -6.23
CA ASP A 143 -6.61 9.17 -5.85
C ASP A 143 -6.67 10.10 -4.63
N ARG A 144 -7.20 11.31 -4.84
CA ARG A 144 -7.43 12.30 -3.80
C ARG A 144 -8.37 11.78 -2.71
N GLY A 145 -9.29 10.87 -3.03
CA GLY A 145 -10.17 10.23 -2.05
C GLY A 145 -9.39 9.53 -0.94
N TYR A 146 -8.29 8.84 -1.26
CA TYR A 146 -7.43 8.22 -0.25
C TYR A 146 -6.69 9.23 0.60
N ARG A 147 -6.27 10.34 0.01
CA ARG A 147 -5.63 11.41 0.77
C ARG A 147 -6.61 11.99 1.79
N GLU A 148 -7.83 12.29 1.37
CA GLU A 148 -8.87 12.84 2.23
C GLU A 148 -9.31 11.86 3.31
N GLU A 149 -9.43 10.58 2.96
CA GLU A 149 -9.70 9.50 3.90
C GLU A 149 -8.62 9.37 4.97
N LEU A 150 -7.34 9.32 4.57
CA LEU A 150 -6.23 9.22 5.50
C LEU A 150 -6.15 10.42 6.45
N GLN A 151 -6.31 11.63 5.92
CA GLN A 151 -6.33 12.87 6.71
C GLN A 151 -7.49 12.89 7.71
N ARG A 152 -8.68 12.42 7.29
CA ARG A 152 -9.86 12.33 8.15
C ARG A 152 -9.66 11.31 9.27
N VAL A 153 -9.11 10.13 8.97
CA VAL A 153 -8.89 9.07 9.95
C VAL A 153 -7.85 9.47 10.98
N LEU A 154 -6.76 10.13 10.58
CA LEU A 154 -5.70 10.55 11.50
C LEU A 154 -5.94 11.93 12.15
N GLY A 155 -6.91 12.71 11.65
CA GLY A 155 -7.18 14.06 12.13
C GLY A 155 -6.08 15.08 11.79
N GLU A 156 -5.20 14.75 10.83
CA GLU A 156 -4.05 15.57 10.46
C GLU A 156 -4.14 16.03 9.01
N LYS A 157 -3.80 17.30 8.75
CA LYS A 157 -3.75 17.84 7.37
C LYS A 157 -2.55 17.32 6.59
N HIS A 158 -1.41 17.13 7.26
CA HIS A 158 -0.16 16.72 6.65
C HIS A 158 0.32 15.43 7.29
N VAL A 159 -0.03 14.32 6.65
CA VAL A 159 0.34 12.98 7.10
C VAL A 159 1.61 12.55 6.37
N ALA A 160 2.63 12.14 7.12
CA ALA A 160 3.82 11.51 6.53
C ALA A 160 3.47 10.13 5.98
N LEU A 161 4.08 9.70 4.87
CA LEU A 161 3.85 8.38 4.29
C LEU A 161 5.07 7.48 4.50
N PRO A 162 4.88 6.15 4.54
CA PRO A 162 3.61 5.41 4.44
C PRO A 162 2.82 5.38 5.76
N GLN A 163 1.56 4.97 5.70
CA GLN A 163 0.71 4.70 6.87
C GLN A 163 -0.01 3.36 6.73
N VAL A 164 0.07 2.52 7.77
CA VAL A 164 -0.41 1.13 7.72
C VAL A 164 -1.53 0.88 8.73
N PHE A 165 -2.58 0.23 8.26
CA PHE A 165 -3.70 -0.26 9.05
C PHE A 165 -3.82 -1.77 8.85
N ILE A 166 -4.05 -2.50 9.94
CA ILE A 166 -4.24 -3.96 9.93
C ILE A 166 -5.52 -4.27 10.68
N ARG A 167 -6.46 -4.96 10.04
CA ARG A 167 -7.78 -5.27 10.62
C ARG A 167 -8.49 -4.01 11.13
N GLY A 168 -8.44 -2.95 10.34
CA GLY A 168 -9.00 -1.64 10.68
C GLY A 168 -8.25 -0.88 11.79
N LYS A 169 -7.26 -1.46 12.47
CA LYS A 169 -6.48 -0.80 13.53
C LYS A 169 -5.26 -0.10 12.93
N TYR A 170 -5.02 1.14 13.33
CA TYR A 170 -3.80 1.85 12.97
C TYR A 170 -2.57 1.22 13.63
N VAL A 171 -1.56 0.90 12.81
CA VAL A 171 -0.31 0.29 13.28
C VAL A 171 0.83 1.32 13.33
N GLY A 172 0.98 2.13 12.28
CA GLY A 172 2.02 3.15 12.24
C GLY A 172 2.56 3.43 10.84
N GLY A 173 3.59 4.27 10.78
CA GLY A 173 4.37 4.54 9.58
C GLY A 173 5.58 3.63 9.41
N ALA A 174 6.50 3.99 8.51
CA ALA A 174 7.65 3.14 8.14
C ALA A 174 8.50 2.67 9.33
N ASP A 175 8.88 3.56 10.25
CA ASP A 175 9.74 3.22 11.38
C ASP A 175 9.11 2.13 12.27
N VAL A 176 7.80 2.22 12.52
CA VAL A 176 7.08 1.24 13.35
C VAL A 176 7.01 -0.10 12.63
N ILE A 177 6.70 -0.11 11.33
CA ILE A 177 6.63 -1.34 10.55
C ILE A 177 7.99 -2.02 10.44
N ASN A 178 9.07 -1.26 10.24
CA ASN A 178 10.43 -1.79 10.22
C ASN A 178 10.80 -2.42 11.56
N HIS A 179 10.52 -1.74 12.68
CA HIS A 179 10.76 -2.28 14.01
C HIS A 179 9.99 -3.57 14.28
N LEU A 180 8.70 -3.63 13.93
CA LEU A 180 7.88 -4.83 14.07
C LEU A 180 8.40 -5.98 13.18
N PHE A 181 8.91 -5.66 11.99
CA PHE A 181 9.51 -6.63 11.09
C PHE A 181 10.81 -7.22 11.64
N GLU A 182 11.72 -6.36 12.10
CA GLU A 182 13.02 -6.75 12.66
C GLU A 182 12.88 -7.62 13.91
N ASN A 183 11.91 -7.32 14.77
CA ASN A 183 11.66 -8.07 16.00
C ASN A 183 10.80 -9.33 15.78
N GLY A 184 10.33 -9.57 14.55
CA GLY A 184 9.48 -10.72 14.20
C GLY A 184 8.03 -10.63 14.71
N GLU A 185 7.63 -9.52 15.32
CA GLU A 185 6.26 -9.28 15.80
C GLU A 185 5.27 -9.10 14.66
N LEU A 186 5.72 -8.49 13.55
CA LEU A 186 4.90 -8.30 12.36
C LEU A 186 4.40 -9.64 11.81
N ALA A 187 5.21 -10.71 11.88
CA ALA A 187 4.81 -12.04 11.44
C ALA A 187 3.61 -12.57 12.22
N LYS A 188 3.56 -12.31 13.54
CA LYS A 188 2.46 -12.71 14.43
C LYS A 188 1.21 -11.88 14.16
N ILE A 189 1.36 -10.57 13.95
CA ILE A 189 0.25 -9.67 13.61
C ILE A 189 -0.39 -10.06 12.28
N LEU A 190 0.42 -10.51 11.33
CA LEU A 190 0.00 -10.94 9.99
C LEU A 190 -0.48 -12.40 9.94
N GLU A 191 -0.54 -13.08 11.09
CA GLU A 191 -1.06 -14.44 11.16
C GLU A 191 -2.56 -14.46 10.85
N GLY A 192 -3.00 -15.52 10.14
CA GLY A 192 -4.38 -15.70 9.73
C GLY A 192 -4.80 -14.92 8.47
N PHE A 193 -3.95 -14.09 7.88
CA PHE A 193 -4.24 -13.50 6.57
C PHE A 193 -4.01 -14.52 5.43
N PRO A 194 -4.86 -14.50 4.38
CA PRO A 194 -4.64 -15.31 3.19
C PRO A 194 -3.25 -15.08 2.59
N LYS A 195 -2.56 -16.17 2.27
CA LYS A 195 -1.24 -16.13 1.63
C LYS A 195 -1.37 -16.20 0.11
N LEU A 196 -0.67 -15.30 -0.56
CA LEU A 196 -0.54 -15.25 -2.00
C LEU A 196 0.46 -16.30 -2.49
N LYS A 197 0.17 -16.89 -3.65
CA LYS A 197 1.10 -17.79 -4.34
C LYS A 197 2.36 -17.02 -4.77
N PRO A 198 3.55 -17.65 -4.80
CA PRO A 198 4.73 -17.05 -5.42
C PRO A 198 4.42 -16.58 -6.84
N GLY A 199 4.90 -15.41 -7.22
CA GLY A 199 4.71 -14.87 -8.57
C GLY A 199 3.28 -14.45 -8.89
N PHE A 200 2.40 -14.34 -7.89
CA PHE A 200 1.07 -13.78 -8.09
C PHE A 200 1.15 -12.30 -8.43
N PHE A 201 0.60 -11.93 -9.57
CA PHE A 201 0.29 -10.57 -9.99
C PHE A 201 -1.16 -10.55 -10.48
N CYS A 202 -1.81 -9.38 -10.41
CA CYS A 202 -3.14 -9.22 -10.98
C CYS A 202 -3.07 -9.35 -12.52
N ASP A 203 -3.70 -10.37 -13.10
CA ASP A 203 -3.74 -10.58 -14.55
C ASP A 203 -4.40 -9.43 -15.32
N SER A 204 -5.26 -8.65 -14.65
CA SER A 204 -5.98 -7.54 -15.26
C SER A 204 -5.18 -6.23 -15.28
N CYS A 205 -4.43 -5.90 -14.21
CA CYS A 205 -3.75 -4.61 -14.12
C CYS A 205 -2.24 -4.69 -13.87
N GLY A 206 -1.65 -5.89 -13.80
CA GLY A 206 -0.22 -6.05 -13.54
C GLY A 206 0.23 -5.42 -12.21
N ASP A 207 -0.63 -5.48 -11.20
CA ASP A 207 -0.44 -4.89 -9.86
C ASP A 207 -0.34 -3.36 -9.77
N VAL A 208 -0.67 -2.62 -10.83
CA VAL A 208 -0.66 -1.14 -10.80
C VAL A 208 -1.88 -0.52 -10.10
N ARG A 209 -2.85 -1.35 -9.70
CA ARG A 209 -4.07 -1.04 -8.90
C ARG A 209 -5.10 -0.11 -9.54
N PHE A 210 -4.69 0.77 -10.46
CA PHE A 210 -5.56 1.68 -11.19
C PHE A 210 -5.44 1.45 -12.69
N VAL A 211 -6.57 1.52 -13.39
CA VAL A 211 -6.63 1.41 -14.86
C VAL A 211 -7.39 2.61 -15.43
N PRO A 212 -7.14 2.99 -16.70
CA PRO A 212 -7.95 4.02 -17.37
C PRO A 212 -9.43 3.67 -17.35
N CYS A 213 -10.27 4.68 -17.11
CA CYS A 213 -11.72 4.53 -17.15
C CYS A 213 -12.20 4.12 -18.55
N GLU A 214 -13.03 3.09 -18.63
CA GLU A 214 -13.58 2.57 -19.88
C GLU A 214 -14.55 3.57 -20.53
N ASN A 215 -15.41 4.22 -19.73
CA ASN A 215 -16.42 5.16 -20.22
C ASN A 215 -15.80 6.43 -20.86
N CYS A 216 -14.76 7.00 -20.24
CA CYS A 216 -14.13 8.23 -20.74
C CYS A 216 -12.73 8.04 -21.35
N SER A 217 -12.25 6.80 -21.43
CA SER A 217 -10.89 6.46 -21.88
C SER A 217 -9.78 7.24 -21.16
N GLY A 218 -9.98 7.53 -19.87
CA GLY A 218 -9.04 8.34 -19.07
C GLY A 218 -9.08 9.86 -19.30
N SER A 219 -9.88 10.36 -20.25
CA SER A 219 -9.95 11.80 -20.56
C SER A 219 -10.74 12.62 -19.53
N ARG A 220 -11.51 11.95 -18.66
CA ARG A 220 -12.49 12.53 -17.74
C ARG A 220 -13.63 13.31 -18.43
N LYS A 221 -13.82 13.15 -19.73
CA LYS A 221 -14.86 13.81 -20.51
C LYS A 221 -15.75 12.78 -21.19
N VAL A 222 -17.05 12.99 -21.12
CA VAL A 222 -18.09 12.20 -21.82
C VAL A 222 -19.05 13.18 -22.49
N PHE A 223 -19.56 12.84 -23.67
CA PHE A 223 -20.57 13.65 -24.34
C PHE A 223 -21.95 13.18 -23.91
N ASP A 224 -22.77 14.11 -23.46
CA ASP A 224 -24.17 13.87 -23.14
C ASP A 224 -25.00 14.16 -24.38
N GLU A 225 -25.62 13.13 -24.97
CA GLU A 225 -26.42 13.26 -26.19
C GLU A 225 -27.74 13.99 -25.93
N ASP A 226 -28.32 13.86 -24.74
CA ASP A 226 -29.61 14.47 -24.37
C ASP A 226 -29.47 15.98 -24.18
N GLU A 227 -28.37 16.42 -23.56
CA GLU A 227 -28.06 17.85 -23.35
C GLU A 227 -27.15 18.45 -24.44
N GLY A 228 -26.65 17.63 -25.36
CA GLY A 228 -25.75 18.05 -26.43
C GLY A 228 -24.45 18.69 -25.94
N SER A 229 -23.94 18.30 -24.77
CA SER A 229 -22.82 18.98 -24.10
C SER A 229 -21.76 18.02 -23.55
N LEU A 230 -20.52 18.50 -23.40
CA LEU A 230 -19.46 17.74 -22.76
C LEU A 230 -19.56 17.83 -21.24
N LYS A 231 -19.76 16.67 -20.59
CA LYS A 231 -19.80 16.52 -19.14
C LYS A 231 -18.55 15.85 -18.61
N LYS A 232 -18.31 16.03 -17.30
CA LYS A 232 -17.27 15.28 -16.59
C LYS A 232 -17.74 13.85 -16.37
N CYS A 233 -16.86 12.89 -16.62
CA CYS A 233 -17.12 11.49 -16.29
C CYS A 233 -17.32 11.33 -14.77
N LEU A 234 -18.39 10.63 -14.38
CA LEU A 234 -18.74 10.37 -12.99
C LEU A 234 -18.27 9.00 -12.47
N GLU A 235 -17.76 8.15 -13.38
CA GLU A 235 -17.32 6.79 -13.04
C GLU A 235 -15.86 6.70 -12.62
N CYS A 236 -15.09 7.78 -12.79
CA CYS A 236 -13.66 7.79 -12.55
C CYS A 236 -13.22 8.90 -11.60
N ASN A 237 -12.04 8.75 -11.03
CA ASN A 237 -11.45 9.77 -10.18
C ASN A 237 -10.96 11.00 -10.98
N GLU A 238 -10.30 11.93 -10.31
CA GLU A 238 -9.85 13.19 -10.90
C GLU A 238 -8.84 13.03 -12.05
N ASN A 239 -8.20 11.87 -12.14
CA ASN A 239 -7.19 11.52 -13.13
C ASN A 239 -7.75 10.67 -14.28
N GLY A 240 -9.07 10.43 -14.32
CA GLY A 240 -9.66 9.55 -15.33
C GLY A 240 -9.43 8.06 -15.04
N LEU A 241 -9.07 7.71 -13.80
CA LEU A 241 -8.71 6.34 -13.42
C LEU A 241 -9.82 5.71 -12.58
N VAL A 242 -9.91 4.38 -12.67
CA VAL A 242 -10.75 3.54 -11.83
C VAL A 242 -9.88 2.50 -11.13
N ARG A 243 -10.28 2.08 -9.93
CA ARG A 243 -9.60 0.95 -9.27
C ARG A 243 -9.79 -0.32 -10.10
N CYS A 244 -8.75 -1.13 -10.19
CA CYS A 244 -8.87 -2.47 -10.75
C CYS A 244 -9.82 -3.31 -9.88
N ARG A 245 -10.91 -3.78 -10.48
CA ARG A 245 -11.98 -4.54 -9.82
C ARG A 245 -11.48 -5.85 -9.20
N PHE A 246 -10.40 -6.44 -9.74
CA PHE A 246 -9.77 -7.67 -9.25
C PHE A 246 -8.72 -7.44 -8.16
N CYS A 247 -8.33 -6.19 -7.91
CA CYS A 247 -7.43 -5.82 -6.82
C CYS A 247 -8.17 -5.37 -5.55
N THR A 248 -9.50 -5.31 -5.61
CA THR A 248 -10.38 -4.88 -4.50
C THR A 248 -11.17 -6.04 -3.88
N SER A 249 -11.01 -7.24 -4.43
CA SER A 249 -11.64 -8.50 -4.00
C SER A 249 -10.76 -9.28 -3.02
#